data_AF-A0A961WED3-F1
#
_entry.id   AF-A0A961WED3-F1
#
_cell.length_a   1.000
_cell.length_b   1.000
_cell.length_c   1.000
_cell.angle_alpha   90.00
_cell.angle_beta   90.00
_cell.angle_gamma   90.00
#
_symmetry.space_group_name_H-M   'P 1'
#
loop_
_entity.id
_entity.type
_entity.pdbx_description
1 polymer ?
#
loop_
_entity_poly.entity_id
_entity_poly.type
_entity_poly.pdbx_seq_one_letter_code
_entity_poly.pdbx_strand_id
1 'polypeptide(L)'
;GYVEPSARRVLERTAGDQRLPPLERLEFIQLVAIKGGTRQLNFPSHKGLLANALLLPYRDRDVDKVIRDRTLDFLISLDGLGDPRAKSGNWANAPDARKVAIAWLTEQALRQFLDVVEAVNPNENWRYRRRFWEAMHANGVIREAWVVLDSVGAGEARRRFGRNTRIGQFQAGGGVQAGHAVLLLRIGRGICAEWSFSGQCRFWLDAEHSGAPKLYQGTYDAEFLRTGRRYAPVVEIRHSSHNGPNAWQHKAARQIAAMTGERLSARDYLL
;
A
#
# COMPACT_ATOMS: atom_id res chain seq x y z
N GLY A 1 38.73 14.94 7.13
CA GLY A 1 38.17 13.88 7.99
C GLY A 1 36.82 14.19 8.64
N TYR A 2 36.10 15.27 8.30
CA TYR A 2 34.85 15.66 8.98
C TYR A 2 33.56 15.41 8.21
N VAL A 3 33.63 14.84 7.01
CA VAL A 3 32.48 14.72 6.10
C VAL A 3 31.43 13.74 6.64
N GLU A 4 31.83 12.55 7.09
CA GLU A 4 30.88 11.56 7.63
C GLU A 4 30.19 12.04 8.91
N PRO A 5 30.89 12.52 9.95
CA PRO A 5 30.24 13.03 11.16
C PRO A 5 29.30 14.22 10.87
N SER A 6 29.68 15.10 9.94
CA SER A 6 28.83 16.23 9.55
C SER A 6 27.56 15.75 8.85
N ALA A 7 27.68 14.83 7.88
CA ALA A 7 26.54 14.24 7.19
C ALA A 7 25.61 13.52 8.18
N ARG A 8 26.17 12.74 9.11
CA ARG A 8 25.40 12.10 10.19
C ARG A 8 24.59 13.11 10.98
N ARG A 9 25.24 14.18 11.45
CA ARG A 9 24.60 15.19 12.29
C ARG A 9 23.48 15.94 11.57
N VAL A 10 23.65 16.19 10.28
CA VAL A 10 22.60 16.78 9.43
C VAL A 10 21.39 15.86 9.34
N LEU A 11 21.58 14.56 9.07
CA LEU A 11 20.49 13.58 8.97
C LEU A 11 19.73 13.42 10.30
N GLU A 12 20.45 13.38 11.42
CA GLU A 12 19.84 13.30 12.75
C GLU A 12 18.98 14.53 13.06
N ARG A 13 19.49 15.74 12.79
CA ARG A 13 18.77 16.99 13.07
C ARG A 13 17.54 17.13 12.17
N THR A 14 17.66 16.79 10.90
CA THR A 14 16.56 16.93 9.94
C THR A 14 15.40 15.98 10.22
N ALA A 15 15.64 14.82 10.86
CA ALA A 15 14.57 13.90 11.25
C ALA A 15 13.53 14.50 12.22
N GLY A 16 13.93 15.48 13.04
CA GLY A 16 13.03 16.22 13.93
C GLY A 16 12.65 17.62 13.44
N ASP A 17 13.31 18.13 12.40
CA ASP A 17 13.03 19.45 11.83
C ASP A 17 11.86 19.36 10.84
N GLN A 18 10.89 20.26 10.94
CA GLN A 18 9.72 20.33 10.04
C GLN A 18 9.68 21.61 9.20
N ARG A 19 10.69 22.49 9.31
CA ARG A 19 10.71 23.80 8.65
C ARG A 19 10.98 23.71 7.16
N LEU A 20 11.76 22.72 6.72
CA LEU A 20 12.04 22.52 5.30
C LEU A 20 10.79 22.03 4.56
N PRO A 21 10.39 22.69 3.46
CA PRO A 21 9.35 22.21 2.56
C PRO A 21 9.64 20.79 2.06
N PRO A 22 8.61 19.98 1.75
CA PRO A 22 8.82 18.57 1.46
C PRO A 22 9.71 18.25 0.25
N LEU A 23 9.60 19.03 -0.83
CA LEU A 23 10.45 18.85 -2.01
C LEU A 23 11.90 19.24 -1.71
N GLU A 24 12.12 20.42 -1.12
CA GLU A 24 13.46 20.90 -0.75
C GLU A 24 14.15 19.95 0.23
N ARG A 25 13.40 19.33 1.15
CA ARG A 25 13.93 18.29 2.03
C ARG A 25 14.43 17.10 1.23
N LEU A 26 13.63 16.58 0.29
CA LEU A 26 14.02 15.44 -0.51
C LEU A 26 15.33 15.72 -1.25
N GLU A 27 15.42 16.86 -1.91
CA GLU A 27 16.61 17.30 -2.67
C GLU A 27 17.83 17.51 -1.77
N PHE A 28 17.65 18.17 -0.62
CA PHE A 28 18.71 18.42 0.34
C PHE A 28 19.27 17.11 0.93
N ILE A 29 18.40 16.18 1.33
CA ILE A 29 18.84 14.89 1.89
C ILE A 29 19.52 14.02 0.82
N GLN A 30 19.05 14.07 -0.43
CA GLN A 30 19.72 13.41 -1.55
C GLN A 30 21.15 13.95 -1.72
N LEU A 31 21.32 15.27 -1.72
CA LEU A 31 22.64 15.91 -1.85
C LEU A 31 23.60 15.48 -0.74
N VAL A 32 23.12 15.40 0.51
CA VAL A 32 23.95 15.05 1.67
C VAL A 32 24.32 13.58 1.68
N ALA A 33 23.39 12.69 1.33
CA ALA A 33 23.52 11.28 1.64
C ALA A 33 23.89 10.39 0.44
N ILE A 34 23.77 10.87 -0.79
CA ILE A 34 23.96 10.06 -2.00
C ILE A 34 25.31 10.35 -2.66
N LYS A 35 25.96 9.29 -3.13
CA LYS A 35 27.13 9.38 -4.00
C LYS A 35 26.66 9.85 -5.37
N GLY A 36 27.12 11.03 -5.79
CA GLY A 36 26.61 11.74 -6.97
C GLY A 36 26.38 10.86 -8.20
N GLY A 37 25.18 10.92 -8.75
CA GLY A 37 24.77 10.17 -9.95
C GLY A 37 24.52 8.67 -9.74
N THR A 38 24.57 8.17 -8.50
CA THR A 38 24.37 6.74 -8.19
C THR A 38 23.15 6.51 -7.28
N ARG A 39 22.80 5.23 -7.05
CA ARG A 39 21.82 4.79 -6.06
C ARG A 39 22.46 4.37 -4.73
N GLN A 40 23.72 4.73 -4.54
CA GLN A 40 24.52 4.34 -3.38
C GLN A 40 24.63 5.49 -2.40
N LEU A 41 24.57 5.16 -1.11
CA LEU A 41 24.84 6.11 -0.04
C LEU A 41 26.33 6.45 -0.01
N ASN A 42 26.65 7.71 0.30
CA ASN A 42 28.02 8.12 0.65
C ASN A 42 28.55 7.28 1.83
N PHE A 43 27.66 6.96 2.78
CA PHE A 43 27.96 6.16 3.97
C PHE A 43 26.86 5.10 4.17
N PRO A 44 27.12 3.81 3.88
CA PRO A 44 26.12 2.74 3.99
C PRO A 44 25.46 2.63 5.38
N SER A 45 26.20 2.96 6.44
CA SER A 45 25.71 2.99 7.83
C SER A 45 24.59 4.00 8.06
N HIS A 46 24.47 5.04 7.23
CA HIS A 46 23.49 6.12 7.40
C HIS A 46 22.10 5.81 6.84
N LYS A 47 21.86 4.61 6.29
CA LYS A 47 20.58 4.24 5.69
C LYS A 47 19.36 4.52 6.58
N GLY A 48 19.45 4.20 7.87
CA GLY A 48 18.37 4.42 8.83
C GLY A 48 18.15 5.90 9.14
N LEU A 49 19.24 6.67 9.25
CA LEU A 49 19.20 8.10 9.47
C LEU A 49 18.56 8.84 8.28
N LEU A 50 18.91 8.43 7.05
CA LEU A 50 18.30 8.95 5.83
C LEU A 50 16.80 8.68 5.80
N ALA A 51 16.37 7.44 6.05
CA ALA A 51 14.96 7.09 6.08
C ALA A 51 14.21 7.91 7.14
N ASN A 52 14.79 8.07 8.33
CA ASN A 52 14.22 8.89 9.39
C ASN A 52 14.10 10.36 8.98
N ALA A 53 15.14 10.94 8.38
CA ALA A 53 15.18 12.32 7.93
C ALA A 53 14.09 12.66 6.90
N LEU A 54 13.75 11.70 6.03
CA LEU A 54 12.75 11.87 4.97
C LEU A 54 11.32 11.56 5.40
N LEU A 55 11.11 10.68 6.39
CA LEU A 55 9.78 10.16 6.68
C LEU A 55 9.22 10.61 8.04
N LEU A 56 10.05 10.68 9.09
CA LEU A 56 9.55 11.02 10.44
C LEU A 56 8.98 12.44 10.58
N PRO A 57 9.44 13.46 9.85
CA PRO A 57 8.80 14.79 9.88
C PRO A 57 7.32 14.79 9.50
N TYR A 58 6.87 13.75 8.79
CA TYR A 58 5.53 13.63 8.20
C TYR A 58 4.69 12.51 8.82
N ARG A 59 5.12 11.98 9.98
CA ARG A 59 4.38 10.93 10.69
C ARG A 59 2.93 11.33 10.96
N ASP A 60 2.73 12.59 11.36
CA ASP A 60 1.44 13.13 11.81
C ASP A 60 1.01 14.32 10.93
N ARG A 61 1.59 14.47 9.74
CA ARG A 61 1.32 15.58 8.83
C ARG A 61 1.15 15.07 7.41
N ASP A 62 0.11 15.55 6.74
CA ASP A 62 -0.11 15.21 5.33
C ASP A 62 0.91 15.89 4.42
N VAL A 63 1.28 15.19 3.37
CA VAL A 63 2.21 15.63 2.33
C VAL A 63 1.56 15.33 0.99
N ASP A 64 1.73 16.24 0.04
CA ASP A 64 1.24 16.03 -1.31
C ASP A 64 1.64 14.65 -1.86
N LYS A 65 0.67 13.96 -2.47
CA LYS A 65 0.80 12.58 -2.92
C LYS A 65 1.97 12.41 -3.90
N VAL A 66 2.23 13.40 -4.77
CA VAL A 66 3.33 13.36 -5.74
C VAL A 66 4.68 13.37 -5.02
N ILE A 67 4.82 14.15 -3.95
CA ILE A 67 6.06 14.21 -3.18
C ILE A 67 6.25 12.92 -2.36
N ARG A 68 5.17 12.36 -1.80
CA ARG A 68 5.23 11.06 -1.12
C ARG A 68 5.67 9.94 -2.06
N ASP A 69 5.08 9.88 -3.25
CA ASP A 69 5.41 8.90 -4.29
C ASP A 69 6.89 9.05 -4.72
N ARG A 70 7.37 10.28 -4.98
CA ARG A 70 8.79 10.55 -5.28
C ARG A 70 9.74 10.13 -4.15
N THR A 71 9.35 10.40 -2.91
CA THR A 71 10.15 10.02 -1.73
C THR A 71 10.24 8.51 -1.58
N LEU A 72 9.12 7.80 -1.76
CA LEU A 72 9.08 6.34 -1.75
C LEU A 72 9.92 5.75 -2.88
N ASP A 73 9.74 6.22 -4.11
CA ASP A 73 10.50 5.76 -5.28
C ASP A 73 12.01 5.91 -5.05
N PHE A 74 12.42 7.07 -4.53
CA PHE A 74 13.81 7.31 -4.14
C PHE A 74 14.28 6.27 -3.12
N LEU A 75 13.62 6.16 -1.95
CA LEU A 75 14.01 5.25 -0.87
C LEU A 75 14.07 3.79 -1.33
N ILE A 76 13.09 3.35 -2.12
CA ILE A 76 12.99 1.98 -2.62
C ILE A 76 14.06 1.68 -3.68
N SER A 77 14.51 2.70 -4.41
CA SER A 77 15.58 2.57 -5.41
C SER A 77 16.98 2.44 -4.80
N LEU A 78 17.17 2.79 -3.53
CA LEU A 78 18.49 2.77 -2.89
C LEU A 78 19.00 1.35 -2.66
N ASP A 79 20.29 1.16 -2.95
CA ASP A 79 21.00 -0.08 -2.66
C ASP A 79 21.01 -0.34 -1.15
N GLY A 80 20.61 -1.54 -0.74
CA GLY A 80 20.59 -1.95 0.66
C GLY A 80 19.40 -1.44 1.49
N LEU A 81 18.46 -0.68 0.90
CA LEU A 81 17.18 -0.34 1.53
C LEU A 81 16.02 -1.13 0.90
N GLY A 82 15.60 -0.78 -0.33
CA GLY A 82 14.52 -1.47 -1.03
C GLY A 82 13.13 -1.31 -0.40
N ASP A 83 12.13 -2.02 -0.93
CA ASP A 83 10.75 -1.95 -0.44
C ASP A 83 10.61 -2.44 1.01
N PRO A 84 10.13 -1.60 1.95
CA PRO A 84 10.02 -1.94 3.37
C PRO A 84 9.08 -3.12 3.67
N ARG A 85 8.17 -3.43 2.76
CA ARG A 85 7.20 -4.53 2.88
C ARG A 85 7.86 -5.88 2.67
N ALA A 86 8.70 -5.99 1.63
CA ALA A 86 9.40 -7.23 1.27
C ALA A 86 10.80 -7.37 1.90
N LYS A 87 11.45 -6.26 2.24
CA LYS A 87 12.83 -6.22 2.77
C LYS A 87 12.88 -5.58 4.16
N SER A 88 11.99 -6.03 5.06
CA SER A 88 11.86 -5.47 6.41
C SER A 88 13.19 -5.39 7.19
N GLY A 89 14.06 -6.38 7.06
CA GLY A 89 15.38 -6.40 7.71
C GLY A 89 16.29 -5.24 7.30
N ASN A 90 16.15 -4.71 6.08
CA ASN A 90 16.93 -3.55 5.64
C ASN A 90 16.57 -2.26 6.40
N TRP A 91 15.38 -2.24 7.00
CA TRP A 91 14.80 -1.12 7.72
C TRP A 91 14.88 -1.28 9.25
N ALA A 92 15.60 -2.29 9.75
CA ALA A 92 15.69 -2.60 11.19
C ALA A 92 16.15 -1.40 12.05
N ASN A 93 17.03 -0.55 11.50
CA ASN A 93 17.54 0.65 12.18
C ASN A 93 16.66 1.91 11.99
N ALA A 94 15.48 1.77 11.38
CA ALA A 94 14.52 2.85 11.15
C ALA A 94 13.07 2.33 11.22
N PRO A 95 12.66 1.68 12.33
CA PRO A 95 11.38 0.99 12.43
C PRO A 95 10.18 1.94 12.32
N ASP A 96 10.28 3.18 12.82
CA ASP A 96 9.19 4.14 12.73
C ASP A 96 9.07 4.77 11.35
N ALA A 97 10.20 5.08 10.70
CA ALA A 97 10.19 5.49 9.30
C ALA A 97 9.61 4.40 8.41
N ARG A 98 9.93 3.12 8.69
CA ARG A 98 9.32 1.98 8.00
C ARG A 98 7.80 1.98 8.10
N LYS A 99 7.22 2.30 9.27
CA LYS A 99 5.76 2.39 9.46
C LYS A 99 5.16 3.48 8.57
N VAL A 100 5.78 4.67 8.53
CA VAL A 100 5.35 5.78 7.67
C VAL A 100 5.41 5.37 6.19
N ALA A 101 6.50 4.75 5.76
CA ALA A 101 6.64 4.27 4.39
C ALA A 101 5.58 3.22 4.02
N ILE A 102 5.26 2.29 4.91
CA ILE A 102 4.22 1.28 4.70
C ILE A 102 2.83 1.94 4.61
N ALA A 103 2.55 2.94 5.45
CA ALA A 103 1.30 3.68 5.38
C ALA A 103 1.15 4.39 4.02
N TRP A 104 2.20 5.08 3.56
CA TRP A 104 2.19 5.73 2.24
C TRP A 104 2.06 4.73 1.09
N LEU A 105 2.77 3.59 1.15
CA LEU A 105 2.66 2.51 0.16
C LEU A 105 1.28 1.84 0.17
N THR A 106 0.60 1.83 1.31
CA THR A 106 -0.76 1.30 1.46
C THR A 106 -1.76 2.21 0.76
N GLU A 107 -1.67 3.53 1.00
CA GLU A 107 -2.48 4.50 0.26
C GLU A 107 -2.19 4.46 -1.24
N GLN A 108 -0.92 4.34 -1.61
CA GLN A 108 -0.50 4.24 -3.01
C GLN A 108 -1.09 2.99 -3.67
N ALA A 109 -1.02 1.82 -3.03
CA ALA A 109 -1.60 0.58 -3.55
C ALA A 109 -3.13 0.68 -3.71
N LEU A 110 -3.82 1.26 -2.73
CA LEU A 110 -5.26 1.50 -2.82
C LEU A 110 -5.60 2.38 -4.04
N ARG A 111 -4.91 3.53 -4.21
CA ARG A 111 -5.07 4.41 -5.38
C ARG A 111 -4.78 3.70 -6.69
N GLN A 112 -3.67 2.98 -6.77
CA GLN A 112 -3.26 2.26 -7.98
C GLN A 112 -4.33 1.26 -8.42
N PHE A 113 -4.85 0.46 -7.48
CA PHE A 113 -5.95 -0.44 -7.77
C PHE A 113 -7.19 0.33 -8.24
N LEU A 114 -7.55 1.38 -7.49
CA LEU A 114 -8.75 2.16 -7.77
C LEU A 114 -8.72 2.79 -9.19
N ASP A 115 -7.59 3.38 -9.55
CA ASP A 115 -7.43 4.10 -10.82
C ASP A 115 -7.24 3.14 -12.01
N VAL A 116 -6.48 2.04 -11.84
CA VAL A 116 -6.27 1.06 -12.91
C VAL A 116 -7.57 0.36 -13.27
N VAL A 117 -8.32 -0.09 -12.27
CA VAL A 117 -9.59 -0.81 -12.52
C VAL A 117 -10.62 0.12 -13.15
N GLU A 118 -10.72 1.38 -12.70
CA GLU A 118 -11.62 2.36 -13.31
C GLU A 118 -11.40 2.52 -14.81
N ALA A 119 -10.13 2.50 -15.24
CA ALA A 119 -9.79 2.69 -16.63
C ALA A 119 -9.93 1.42 -17.48
N VAL A 120 -9.69 0.25 -16.91
CA VAL A 120 -9.76 -1.02 -17.63
C VAL A 120 -11.18 -1.57 -17.68
N ASN A 121 -12.01 -1.26 -16.67
CA ASN A 121 -13.39 -1.71 -16.58
C ASN A 121 -14.30 -0.66 -15.91
N PRO A 122 -14.65 0.41 -16.63
CA PRO A 122 -15.53 1.44 -16.10
C PRO A 122 -16.94 0.89 -15.85
N ASN A 123 -17.40 0.97 -14.59
CA ASN A 123 -18.74 0.58 -14.17
C ASN A 123 -19.25 1.58 -13.12
N GLU A 124 -20.54 1.92 -13.16
CA GLU A 124 -21.24 2.76 -12.18
C GLU A 124 -21.02 2.32 -10.73
N ASN A 125 -20.80 1.03 -10.48
CA ASN A 125 -20.56 0.50 -9.14
C ASN A 125 -19.25 1.01 -8.53
N TRP A 126 -18.31 1.47 -9.36
CA TRP A 126 -16.95 1.77 -8.93
C TRP A 126 -16.85 2.97 -8.00
N ARG A 127 -17.63 4.03 -8.24
CA ARG A 127 -17.65 5.21 -7.36
C ARG A 127 -17.99 4.84 -5.92
N TYR A 128 -18.89 3.88 -5.72
CA TYR A 128 -19.28 3.40 -4.40
C TYR A 128 -18.16 2.60 -3.74
N ARG A 129 -17.43 1.77 -4.52
CA ARG A 129 -16.28 1.01 -4.00
C ARG A 129 -15.11 1.92 -3.64
N ARG A 130 -14.81 2.91 -4.49
CA ARG A 130 -13.82 3.97 -4.24
C ARG A 130 -14.13 4.67 -2.93
N ARG A 131 -15.35 5.24 -2.80
CA ARG A 131 -15.80 5.91 -1.57
C ARG A 131 -15.65 5.02 -0.35
N PHE A 132 -16.10 3.77 -0.43
CA PHE A 132 -16.06 2.83 0.68
C PHE A 132 -14.63 2.54 1.14
N TRP A 133 -13.74 2.12 0.23
CA TRP A 133 -12.38 1.72 0.59
C TRP A 133 -11.49 2.90 0.97
N GLU A 134 -11.67 4.07 0.34
CA GLU A 134 -11.01 5.31 0.76
C GLU A 134 -11.43 5.71 2.18
N ALA A 135 -12.72 5.60 2.53
CA ALA A 135 -13.20 5.87 3.88
C ALA A 135 -12.60 4.89 4.90
N MET A 136 -12.51 3.60 4.58
CA MET A 136 -11.89 2.60 5.46
C MET A 136 -10.40 2.90 5.68
N HIS A 137 -9.67 3.28 4.63
CA HIS A 137 -8.27 3.68 4.75
C HIS A 137 -8.10 4.95 5.59
N ALA A 138 -8.90 5.99 5.32
CA ALA A 138 -8.85 7.28 6.03
C ALA A 138 -9.12 7.13 7.55
N ASN A 139 -9.91 6.13 7.95
CA ASN A 139 -10.19 5.82 9.35
C ASN A 139 -9.22 4.78 9.96
N GLY A 140 -8.10 4.47 9.32
CA GLY A 140 -7.06 3.58 9.87
C GLY A 140 -7.45 2.10 9.95
N VAL A 141 -8.57 1.69 9.35
CA VAL A 141 -9.03 0.29 9.32
C VAL A 141 -8.10 -0.58 8.47
N ILE A 142 -7.65 -0.05 7.34
CA ILE A 142 -6.74 -0.71 6.42
C ILE A 142 -5.31 -0.40 6.85
N ARG A 143 -4.59 -1.42 7.31
CA ARG A 143 -3.19 -1.26 7.79
C ARG A 143 -2.15 -1.47 6.70
N GLU A 144 -2.46 -2.35 5.76
CA GLU A 144 -1.57 -2.73 4.68
C GLU A 144 -2.40 -3.02 3.43
N ALA A 145 -1.88 -2.66 2.25
CA ALA A 145 -2.51 -2.97 0.98
C ALA A 145 -1.49 -3.48 -0.05
N TRP A 146 -1.95 -4.39 -0.90
CA TRP A 146 -1.17 -4.95 -2.00
C TRP A 146 -2.04 -5.22 -3.21
N VAL A 147 -1.66 -4.66 -4.36
CA VAL A 147 -2.40 -4.85 -5.62
C VAL A 147 -1.85 -6.07 -6.34
N VAL A 148 -2.76 -6.90 -6.84
CA VAL A 148 -2.47 -8.03 -7.73
C VAL A 148 -3.19 -7.77 -9.05
N LEU A 149 -2.43 -7.77 -10.15
CA LEU A 149 -2.96 -7.45 -11.48
C LEU A 149 -2.68 -8.60 -12.47
N ASP A 150 -3.53 -8.72 -13.47
CA ASP A 150 -3.23 -9.48 -14.67
C ASP A 150 -2.15 -8.76 -15.52
N SER A 151 -1.79 -9.35 -16.66
CA SER A 151 -0.75 -8.76 -17.54
C SER A 151 -1.17 -7.41 -18.12
N VAL A 152 -2.46 -7.22 -18.44
CA VAL A 152 -2.98 -5.96 -18.99
C VAL A 152 -2.98 -4.86 -17.93
N GLY A 153 -3.55 -5.13 -16.75
CA GLY A 153 -3.56 -4.21 -15.62
C GLY A 153 -2.14 -3.85 -15.16
N ALA A 154 -1.22 -4.83 -15.13
CA ALA A 154 0.18 -4.58 -14.82
C ALA A 154 0.86 -3.65 -15.85
N GLY A 155 0.50 -3.76 -17.12
CA GLY A 155 0.94 -2.84 -18.17
C GLY A 155 0.44 -1.41 -17.92
N GLU A 156 -0.86 -1.27 -17.60
CA GLU A 156 -1.46 0.04 -17.31
C GLU A 156 -0.88 0.69 -16.04
N ALA A 157 -0.71 -0.10 -14.97
CA ALA A 157 -0.10 0.38 -13.74
C ALA A 157 1.32 0.91 -13.98
N ARG A 158 2.14 0.19 -14.77
CA ARG A 158 3.49 0.65 -15.12
C ARG A 158 3.49 1.89 -16.00
N ARG A 159 2.50 2.06 -16.88
CA ARG A 159 2.34 3.28 -17.69
C ARG A 159 2.03 4.51 -16.83
N ARG A 160 1.13 4.36 -15.85
CA ARG A 160 0.67 5.47 -15.00
C ARG A 160 1.61 5.82 -13.85
N PHE A 161 2.12 4.80 -13.18
CA PHE A 161 2.86 4.93 -11.92
C PHE A 161 4.35 4.61 -12.08
N GLY A 162 4.79 4.27 -13.29
CA GLY A 162 6.19 4.01 -13.62
C GLY A 162 6.59 2.53 -13.57
N ARG A 163 7.71 2.19 -14.22
CA ARG A 163 8.17 0.79 -14.40
C ARG A 163 8.57 0.11 -13.08
N ASN A 164 8.90 0.88 -12.05
CA ASN A 164 9.32 0.37 -10.73
C ASN A 164 8.14 0.06 -9.81
N THR A 165 6.90 0.27 -10.26
CA THR A 165 5.69 -0.03 -9.49
C THR A 165 5.70 -1.49 -9.04
N ARG A 166 5.72 -1.70 -7.73
CA ARG A 166 5.70 -3.05 -7.15
C ARG A 166 4.27 -3.51 -6.95
N ILE A 167 3.90 -4.53 -7.72
CA ILE A 167 2.59 -5.17 -7.75
C ILE A 167 2.78 -6.69 -7.70
N GLY A 168 1.80 -7.40 -7.17
CA GLY A 168 1.64 -8.82 -7.41
C GLY A 168 1.11 -9.06 -8.83
N GLN A 169 1.42 -10.21 -9.39
CA GLN A 169 0.86 -10.66 -10.67
C GLN A 169 0.16 -11.99 -10.50
N PHE A 170 -0.89 -12.23 -11.28
CA PHE A 170 -1.46 -13.57 -11.34
C PHE A 170 -0.52 -14.55 -12.03
N GLN A 171 -0.51 -15.79 -11.55
CA GLN A 171 0.09 -16.92 -12.25
C GLN A 171 -0.71 -17.21 -13.53
N ALA A 172 -0.04 -17.75 -14.55
CA ALA A 172 -0.71 -18.15 -15.78
C ALA A 172 -1.65 -19.33 -15.50
N GLY A 173 -2.86 -19.30 -16.07
CA GLY A 173 -3.91 -20.29 -15.77
C GLY A 173 -4.89 -19.83 -14.69
N GLY A 174 -5.83 -20.69 -14.28
CA GLY A 174 -6.74 -20.40 -13.15
C GLY A 174 -7.91 -19.45 -13.43
N GLY A 175 -8.29 -19.27 -14.70
CA GLY A 175 -9.47 -18.47 -15.08
C GLY A 175 -9.32 -16.97 -14.82
N VAL A 176 -8.09 -16.44 -14.94
CA VAL A 176 -7.81 -15.00 -14.93
C VAL A 176 -8.20 -14.42 -16.28
N GLN A 177 -9.04 -13.40 -16.29
CA GLN A 177 -9.44 -12.70 -17.52
C GLN A 177 -8.68 -11.38 -17.64
N ALA A 178 -8.61 -10.84 -18.86
CA ALA A 178 -8.00 -9.56 -19.12
C ALA A 178 -8.63 -8.47 -18.23
N GLY A 179 -7.77 -7.69 -17.58
CA GLY A 179 -8.12 -6.64 -16.64
C GLY A 179 -8.36 -7.09 -15.21
N HIS A 180 -8.37 -8.41 -14.91
CA HIS A 180 -8.58 -8.89 -13.54
C HIS A 180 -7.58 -8.25 -12.59
N ALA A 181 -8.13 -7.69 -11.51
CA ALA A 181 -7.37 -7.08 -10.44
C ALA A 181 -7.95 -7.49 -9.09
N VAL A 182 -7.06 -7.72 -8.13
CA VAL A 182 -7.38 -7.93 -6.72
C VAL A 182 -6.61 -6.93 -5.88
N LEU A 183 -7.30 -6.31 -4.92
CA LEU A 183 -6.68 -5.57 -3.85
C LEU A 183 -6.73 -6.41 -2.57
N LEU A 184 -5.56 -6.80 -2.08
CA LEU A 184 -5.41 -7.46 -0.79
C LEU A 184 -5.24 -6.40 0.29
N LEU A 185 -6.04 -6.49 1.35
CA LEU A 185 -6.11 -5.53 2.44
C LEU A 185 -5.92 -6.22 3.79
N ARG A 186 -4.93 -5.80 4.59
CA ARG A 186 -4.85 -6.20 5.99
C ARG A 186 -5.84 -5.39 6.81
N ILE A 187 -6.79 -6.08 7.43
CA ILE A 187 -7.85 -5.50 8.26
C ILE A 187 -7.83 -6.20 9.62
N GLY A 188 -7.43 -5.49 10.67
CA GLY A 188 -7.20 -6.08 11.99
C GLY A 188 -6.16 -7.20 11.91
N ARG A 189 -6.51 -8.41 12.33
CA ARG A 189 -5.68 -9.63 12.20
C ARG A 189 -5.94 -10.41 10.90
N GLY A 190 -7.02 -10.08 10.20
CA GLY A 190 -7.45 -10.80 9.01
C GLY A 190 -7.01 -10.13 7.71
N ILE A 191 -7.53 -10.67 6.60
CA ILE A 191 -7.28 -10.14 5.25
C ILE A 191 -8.59 -10.11 4.47
N CYS A 192 -8.74 -9.06 3.65
CA CYS A 192 -9.79 -8.94 2.66
C CYS A 192 -9.18 -8.98 1.26
N ALA A 193 -9.76 -9.76 0.35
CA ALA A 193 -9.49 -9.68 -1.08
C ALA A 193 -10.67 -9.00 -1.78
N GLU A 194 -10.44 -7.78 -2.27
CA GLU A 194 -11.39 -7.00 -3.07
C GLU A 194 -11.15 -7.28 -4.56
N TRP A 195 -12.16 -7.79 -5.26
CA TRP A 195 -12.07 -8.15 -6.67
C TRP A 195 -12.79 -7.15 -7.56
N SER A 196 -12.08 -6.59 -8.53
CA SER A 196 -12.55 -5.54 -9.47
C SER A 196 -13.87 -5.80 -10.23
N PHE A 197 -14.03 -6.92 -10.93
CA PHE A 197 -15.19 -7.22 -11.82
C PHE A 197 -16.50 -7.50 -11.04
N SER A 198 -17.33 -8.45 -11.49
CA SER A 198 -18.43 -9.07 -10.73
C SER A 198 -17.98 -9.81 -9.46
N GLY A 199 -16.73 -9.59 -9.06
CA GLY A 199 -16.09 -10.18 -7.90
C GLY A 199 -16.72 -9.74 -6.59
N GLN A 200 -16.42 -10.54 -5.57
CA GLN A 200 -16.85 -10.36 -4.20
C GLN A 200 -15.68 -9.87 -3.36
N CYS A 201 -15.97 -9.10 -2.32
CA CYS A 201 -15.05 -8.99 -1.19
C CYS A 201 -15.02 -10.35 -0.49
N ARG A 202 -13.83 -10.89 -0.24
CA ARG A 202 -13.64 -12.14 0.52
C ARG A 202 -12.83 -11.88 1.76
N PHE A 203 -13.34 -12.31 2.91
CA PHE A 203 -12.70 -12.04 4.21
C PHE A 203 -12.20 -13.33 4.85
N TRP A 204 -10.97 -13.29 5.35
CA TRP A 204 -10.39 -14.31 6.23
C TRP A 204 -10.11 -13.67 7.60
N LEU A 205 -10.38 -14.38 8.68
CA LEU A 205 -10.25 -13.84 10.05
C LEU A 205 -8.81 -13.78 10.55
N ASP A 206 -7.98 -14.69 10.08
CA ASP A 206 -6.57 -14.78 10.46
C ASP A 206 -5.69 -14.85 9.22
N ALA A 207 -4.94 -13.78 8.99
CA ALA A 207 -4.01 -13.70 7.88
C ALA A 207 -2.64 -14.30 8.20
N GLU A 208 -2.39 -14.77 9.43
CA GLU A 208 -1.22 -15.58 9.77
C GLU A 208 -1.46 -17.07 9.52
N HIS A 209 -2.71 -17.52 9.42
CA HIS A 209 -3.06 -18.88 9.02
C HIS A 209 -2.38 -19.27 7.68
N SER A 210 -1.83 -20.48 7.60
CA SER A 210 -1.05 -20.95 6.44
C SER A 210 -1.87 -21.05 5.15
N GLY A 211 -3.17 -21.31 5.29
CA GLY A 211 -4.14 -21.36 4.21
C GLY A 211 -4.73 -20.01 3.78
N ALA A 212 -4.39 -18.91 4.46
CA ALA A 212 -4.87 -17.57 4.13
C ALA A 212 -3.94 -16.87 3.12
N PRO A 213 -4.47 -15.99 2.25
CA PRO A 213 -3.64 -15.18 1.36
C PRO A 213 -2.64 -14.33 2.14
N LYS A 214 -1.41 -14.22 1.61
CA LYS A 214 -0.34 -13.38 2.18
C LYS A 214 -0.12 -12.15 1.31
N LEU A 215 0.09 -11.00 1.92
CA LEU A 215 0.47 -9.79 1.18
C LEU A 215 1.90 -9.91 0.64
N TYR A 216 2.23 -9.05 -0.33
CA TYR A 216 3.59 -8.80 -0.80
C TYR A 216 4.28 -9.95 -1.54
N GLN A 217 3.50 -10.94 -2.01
CA GLN A 217 4.04 -11.96 -2.91
C GLN A 217 4.15 -11.39 -4.33
N GLY A 218 5.15 -11.87 -5.06
CA GLY A 218 5.33 -11.48 -6.47
C GLY A 218 4.29 -12.11 -7.38
N THR A 219 3.84 -13.33 -7.06
CA THR A 219 2.88 -14.08 -7.86
C THR A 219 1.75 -14.64 -7.00
N TYR A 220 0.56 -14.74 -7.58
CA TYR A 220 -0.64 -15.24 -6.92
C TYR A 220 -1.41 -16.20 -7.81
N ASP A 221 -1.87 -17.30 -7.22
CA ASP A 221 -2.87 -18.16 -7.86
C ASP A 221 -4.27 -17.57 -7.67
N ALA A 222 -5.03 -17.46 -8.76
CA ALA A 222 -6.34 -16.83 -8.76
C ALA A 222 -7.40 -17.69 -8.08
N GLU A 223 -7.30 -19.03 -8.19
CA GLU A 223 -8.20 -19.94 -7.49
C GLU A 223 -8.00 -19.83 -5.98
N PHE A 224 -6.75 -19.85 -5.52
CA PHE A 224 -6.39 -19.62 -4.13
C PHE A 224 -6.95 -18.31 -3.57
N LEU A 225 -6.90 -17.21 -4.32
CA LEU A 225 -7.48 -15.93 -3.89
C LEU A 225 -9.02 -15.92 -3.90
N ARG A 226 -9.67 -16.94 -4.45
CA ARG A 226 -11.13 -17.14 -4.39
C ARG A 226 -11.53 -18.09 -3.26
N THR A 227 -10.78 -19.18 -3.05
CA THR A 227 -11.21 -20.29 -2.20
C THR A 227 -10.33 -20.52 -0.97
N GLY A 228 -9.13 -19.96 -0.92
CA GLY A 228 -8.12 -20.26 0.10
C GLY A 228 -7.53 -21.68 -0.06
N ARG A 229 -6.61 -22.06 0.85
CA ARG A 229 -5.98 -23.40 0.86
C ARG A 229 -6.30 -24.10 2.18
N ARG A 230 -7.32 -24.96 2.18
CA ARG A 230 -7.84 -25.61 3.41
C ARG A 230 -8.23 -24.60 4.50
N TYR A 231 -8.50 -23.35 4.09
CA TYR A 231 -8.93 -22.24 4.93
C TYR A 231 -9.71 -21.26 4.06
N ALA A 232 -11.00 -21.53 3.93
CA ALA A 232 -11.90 -20.76 3.09
C ALA A 232 -12.17 -19.37 3.68
N PRO A 233 -12.52 -18.37 2.84
CA PRO A 233 -13.01 -17.10 3.36
C PRO A 233 -14.26 -17.35 4.21
N VAL A 234 -14.33 -16.68 5.36
CA VAL A 234 -15.46 -16.81 6.28
C VAL A 234 -16.70 -16.07 5.78
N VAL A 235 -16.49 -15.05 4.94
CA VAL A 235 -17.54 -14.20 4.40
C VAL A 235 -17.18 -13.80 2.98
N GLU A 236 -18.16 -13.92 2.07
CA GLU A 236 -18.10 -13.39 0.71
C GLU A 236 -19.24 -12.39 0.49
N ILE A 237 -18.90 -11.18 0.05
CA ILE A 237 -19.88 -10.10 -0.18
C ILE A 237 -19.85 -9.67 -1.63
N ARG A 238 -20.97 -9.86 -2.33
CA ARG A 238 -21.14 -9.41 -3.72
C ARG A 238 -21.50 -7.93 -3.76
N HIS A 239 -20.89 -7.20 -4.70
CA HIS A 239 -21.16 -5.80 -5.00
C HIS A 239 -22.47 -5.62 -5.80
N SER A 240 -23.61 -5.90 -5.17
CA SER A 240 -24.92 -5.82 -5.83
C SER A 240 -25.69 -4.53 -5.50
N SER A 241 -26.31 -4.45 -4.32
CA SER A 241 -27.08 -3.27 -3.92
C SER A 241 -26.17 -2.16 -3.41
N HIS A 242 -26.45 -0.92 -3.82
CA HIS A 242 -25.75 0.29 -3.36
C HIS A 242 -26.60 1.17 -2.45
N ASN A 243 -27.91 0.92 -2.40
CA ASN A 243 -28.88 1.72 -1.67
C ASN A 243 -29.59 0.89 -0.60
N GLY A 244 -30.03 1.59 0.45
CA GLY A 244 -30.82 1.02 1.53
C GLY A 244 -30.04 0.05 2.44
N PRO A 245 -30.73 -0.57 3.41
CA PRO A 245 -30.09 -1.37 4.46
C PRO A 245 -29.38 -2.63 3.95
N ASN A 246 -29.71 -3.07 2.73
CA ASN A 246 -29.13 -4.26 2.09
C ASN A 246 -27.90 -3.94 1.22
N ALA A 247 -27.45 -2.68 1.18
CA ALA A 247 -26.26 -2.28 0.45
C ALA A 247 -25.04 -3.11 0.87
N TRP A 248 -24.22 -3.51 -0.11
CA TRP A 248 -23.04 -4.34 0.16
C TRP A 248 -22.07 -3.64 1.13
N GLN A 249 -21.99 -2.30 1.07
CA GLN A 249 -21.18 -1.48 1.96
C GLN A 249 -21.53 -1.71 3.43
N HIS A 250 -22.82 -1.82 3.78
CA HIS A 250 -23.23 -2.10 5.16
C HIS A 250 -22.81 -3.50 5.61
N LYS A 251 -22.84 -4.50 4.72
CA LYS A 251 -22.40 -5.85 5.03
C LYS A 251 -20.88 -5.88 5.26
N ALA A 252 -20.13 -5.20 4.38
CA ALA A 252 -18.67 -5.11 4.50
C ALA A 252 -18.26 -4.32 5.74
N ALA A 253 -18.89 -3.18 6.03
CA ALA A 253 -18.62 -2.38 7.23
C ALA A 253 -18.91 -3.18 8.52
N ARG A 254 -19.99 -3.96 8.57
CA ARG A 254 -20.27 -4.83 9.72
C ARG A 254 -19.22 -5.94 9.88
N GLN A 255 -18.80 -6.57 8.79
CA GLN A 255 -17.76 -7.58 8.84
C GLN A 255 -16.43 -7.00 9.32
N ILE A 256 -16.05 -5.83 8.81
CA ILE A 256 -14.88 -5.09 9.25
C ILE A 256 -14.98 -4.77 10.75
N ALA A 257 -16.10 -4.21 11.20
CA ALA A 257 -16.32 -3.90 12.61
C ALA A 257 -16.22 -5.13 13.51
N ALA A 258 -16.69 -6.30 13.04
CA ALA A 258 -16.53 -7.55 13.78
C ALA A 258 -15.06 -8.01 13.84
N MET A 259 -14.26 -7.72 12.83
CA MET A 259 -12.84 -8.08 12.76
C MET A 259 -11.92 -7.11 13.53
N THR A 260 -12.30 -5.84 13.65
CA THR A 260 -11.44 -4.77 14.19
C THR A 260 -11.95 -4.15 15.48
N GLY A 261 -13.26 -4.21 15.75
CA GLY A 261 -13.94 -3.42 16.77
C GLY A 261 -14.29 -1.99 16.33
N GLU A 262 -13.76 -1.52 15.20
CA GLU A 262 -13.95 -0.16 14.69
C GLU A 262 -15.29 -0.02 13.96
N ARG A 263 -16.10 0.97 14.35
CA ARG A 263 -17.41 1.25 13.73
C ARG A 263 -17.39 2.61 13.06
N LEU A 264 -17.53 2.62 11.73
CA LEU A 264 -17.66 3.84 10.94
C LEU A 264 -19.13 4.24 10.76
N SER A 265 -19.38 5.54 10.63
CA SER A 265 -20.71 6.04 10.29
C SER A 265 -21.02 5.71 8.83
N ALA A 266 -22.28 5.37 8.54
CA ALA A 266 -22.72 5.13 7.16
C ALA A 266 -22.48 6.35 6.26
N ARG A 267 -22.51 7.57 6.81
CA ARG A 267 -22.24 8.81 6.08
C ARG A 267 -20.80 8.89 5.56
N ASP A 268 -19.87 8.17 6.19
CA ASP A 268 -18.45 8.21 5.84
C ASP A 268 -18.16 7.36 4.60
N TYR A 269 -18.87 6.25 4.43
CA TYR A 269 -18.57 5.24 3.40
C TYR A 269 -19.66 5.02 2.34
N LEU A 270 -20.84 5.62 2.52
CA LEU A 270 -21.86 5.69 1.47
C LEU A 270 -21.67 6.94 0.59
N LEU A 271 -22.28 6.88 -0.60
CA LEU A 271 -22.49 8.02 -1.50
C LEU A 271 -23.94 8.48 -1.43
#